data_AF-A0A356WXE8-F1
#
_entry.id   AF-A0A356WXE8-F1
#
_cell.length_a   1.000
_cell.length_b   1.000
_cell.length_c   1.000
_cell.angle_alpha   90.00
_cell.angle_beta   90.00
_cell.angle_gamma   90.00
#
_symmetry.space_group_name_H-M   'P 1'
#
loop_
_entity.id
_entity.type
_entity.pdbx_description
1 polymer ?
#
loop_
_entity_poly.entity_id
_entity_poly.type
_entity_poly.pdbx_seq_one_letter_code
_entity_poly.pdbx_strand_id
1 'polypeptide(L)'
;MPDYTAYLTDIQEVSISESALNDKLFELKKLLERLSRELTSGESVQFPNLFSRLVFLAQQHRIPNRLEWQLQHLRVRTKEIREKNEELVEAEYRQHERALINFLELLSGNKTNSDEGLTLSPQPIGKERT
;
A
#
# COMPACT_ATOMS: atom_id res chain seq x y z
N MET A 1 -5.77 18.13 7.75
CA MET A 1 -5.98 17.07 6.74
C MET A 1 -4.74 17.02 5.86
N PRO A 2 -4.30 15.83 5.40
CA PRO A 2 -3.14 15.71 4.52
C PRO A 2 -3.38 16.39 3.16
N ASP A 3 -2.31 16.90 2.55
CA ASP A 3 -2.35 17.38 1.16
C ASP A 3 -2.14 16.19 0.21
N TYR A 4 -3.24 15.59 -0.24
CA TYR A 4 -3.19 14.42 -1.12
C TYR A 4 -2.52 14.70 -2.46
N THR A 5 -2.54 15.95 -2.95
CA THR A 5 -1.88 16.33 -4.20
C THR A 5 -0.37 16.27 -4.04
N ALA A 6 0.15 16.78 -2.91
CA ALA A 6 1.57 16.67 -2.60
C ALA A 6 2.03 15.20 -2.52
N TYR A 7 1.23 14.32 -1.90
CA TYR A 7 1.54 12.89 -1.85
C TYR A 7 1.53 12.22 -3.24
N LEU A 8 0.61 12.61 -4.13
CA LEU A 8 0.61 12.10 -5.50
C LEU A 8 1.86 12.54 -6.28
N THR A 9 2.28 13.81 -6.11
CA THR A 9 3.53 14.30 -6.67
C THR A 9 4.73 13.53 -6.14
N ASP A 10 4.83 13.34 -4.82
CA ASP A 10 5.93 12.57 -4.21
C ASP A 10 6.00 11.13 -4.77
N ILE A 11 4.86 10.47 -5.00
CA ILE A 11 4.83 9.13 -5.61
C ILE A 11 5.34 9.17 -7.05
N GLN A 12 4.93 10.17 -7.83
CA GLN A 12 5.40 10.34 -9.20
C GLN A 12 6.92 10.57 -9.26
N GLU A 13 7.45 11.41 -8.38
CA GLU A 13 8.88 11.67 -8.26
C GLU A 13 9.67 10.40 -7.92
N VAL A 14 9.19 9.60 -6.96
CA VAL A 14 9.77 8.29 -6.65
C VAL A 14 9.78 7.38 -7.88
N SER A 15 8.66 7.34 -8.62
CA SER A 15 8.48 6.48 -9.81
C SER A 15 9.44 6.78 -10.94
N ILE A 16 9.65 8.07 -11.24
CA ILE A 16 10.53 8.51 -12.33
C ILE A 16 12.00 8.60 -11.93
N SER A 17 12.34 8.46 -10.64
CA SER A 17 13.73 8.48 -10.19
C SER A 17 14.56 7.34 -10.81
N GLU A 18 15.87 7.52 -10.91
CA GLU A 18 16.80 6.50 -11.43
C GLU A 18 17.22 5.46 -10.37
N SER A 19 16.54 5.46 -9.21
CA SER A 19 16.83 4.55 -8.09
C SER A 19 16.45 3.09 -8.43
N ALA A 20 17.06 2.14 -7.72
CA ALA A 20 16.67 0.74 -7.81
C ALA A 20 15.22 0.53 -7.35
N LEU A 21 14.53 -0.49 -7.90
CA LEU A 21 13.13 -0.78 -7.56
C LEU A 21 12.91 -1.05 -6.08
N ASN A 22 13.86 -1.72 -5.42
CA ASN A 22 13.84 -1.93 -3.98
C ASN A 22 13.81 -0.60 -3.21
N ASP A 23 14.65 0.36 -3.61
CA ASP A 23 14.72 1.68 -2.99
C ASP A 23 13.43 2.47 -3.22
N LYS A 24 12.90 2.46 -4.45
CA LYS A 24 11.60 3.07 -4.76
C LYS A 24 10.49 2.48 -3.89
N LEU A 25 10.46 1.17 -3.69
CA LEU A 25 9.48 0.51 -2.83
C LEU A 25 9.61 0.95 -1.36
N PHE A 26 10.83 1.13 -0.86
CA PHE A 26 11.06 1.65 0.48
C PHE A 26 10.55 3.09 0.64
N GLU A 27 10.73 3.93 -0.38
CA GLU A 27 10.17 5.29 -0.38
C GLU A 27 8.64 5.28 -0.42
N LEU A 28 8.00 4.42 -1.24
CA LEU A 28 6.55 4.26 -1.22
C LEU A 28 6.02 3.88 0.17
N LYS A 29 6.71 2.98 0.88
CA LYS A 29 6.35 2.60 2.25
C LYS A 29 6.49 3.77 3.22
N LYS A 30 7.56 4.58 3.12
CA LYS A 30 7.73 5.78 3.96
C LYS A 30 6.60 6.78 3.73
N LEU A 31 6.18 6.98 2.48
CA LEU A 31 5.04 7.84 2.15
C LEU A 31 3.75 7.30 2.79
N LEU A 32 3.49 5.99 2.71
CA LEU A 32 2.35 5.36 3.38
C LEU A 32 2.41 5.51 4.91
N GLU A 33 3.59 5.38 5.51
CA GLU A 33 3.80 5.58 6.94
C GLU A 33 3.53 7.01 7.39
N ARG A 34 4.00 7.99 6.62
CA ARG A 34 3.77 9.42 6.87
C ARG A 34 2.28 9.75 6.75
N LEU A 35 1.65 9.35 5.65
CA LEU A 35 0.23 9.58 5.39
C LEU A 35 -0.66 8.95 6.48
N SER A 36 -0.42 7.68 6.79
CA SER A 36 -1.21 6.98 7.82
C SER A 36 -1.04 7.62 9.19
N ARG A 37 0.17 8.10 9.54
CA ARG A 37 0.41 8.79 10.80
C ARG A 37 -0.34 10.13 10.87
N GLU A 38 -0.34 10.89 9.79
CA GLU A 38 -1.10 12.16 9.72
C GLU A 38 -2.60 11.92 9.85
N LEU A 39 -3.14 10.94 9.13
CA LEU A 39 -4.57 10.61 9.15
C LEU A 39 -5.05 10.14 10.52
N THR A 40 -4.20 9.45 11.28
CA THR A 40 -4.54 8.96 12.63
C THR A 40 -4.07 9.90 13.76
N SER A 41 -3.54 11.07 13.45
CA SER A 41 -2.90 11.95 14.45
C SER A 41 -3.88 12.59 15.45
N GLY A 42 -5.14 12.76 15.06
CA GLY A 42 -6.20 13.35 15.88
C GLY A 42 -7.02 12.34 16.69
N GLU A 43 -6.72 11.05 16.55
CA GLU A 43 -7.46 9.99 17.21
C GLU A 43 -7.08 9.86 18.69
N SER A 44 -8.06 9.53 19.52
CA SER A 44 -7.82 9.28 20.96
C SER A 44 -7.04 7.99 21.22
N VAL A 45 -7.16 7.03 20.30
CA VAL A 45 -6.47 5.73 20.37
C VAL A 45 -5.05 5.88 19.80
N GLN A 46 -4.07 5.31 20.50
CA GLN A 46 -2.70 5.26 20.01
C GLN A 46 -2.49 4.07 19.07
N PHE A 47 -1.83 4.32 17.94
CA PHE A 47 -1.50 3.28 16.95
C PHE A 47 0.02 3.04 16.89
N PRO A 48 0.53 1.96 17.52
CA PRO A 48 1.97 1.76 17.70
C PRO A 48 2.71 1.44 16.40
N ASN A 49 2.02 0.97 15.35
CA ASN A 49 2.67 0.56 14.11
C ASN A 49 1.78 0.82 12.87
N LEU A 50 2.40 0.68 11.69
CA LEU A 50 1.71 0.88 10.42
C LEU A 50 0.53 -0.10 10.24
N PHE A 51 0.68 -1.36 10.66
CA PHE A 51 -0.39 -2.36 10.54
C PHE A 51 -1.67 -1.89 11.23
N SER A 52 -1.59 -1.47 12.50
CA SER A 52 -2.75 -1.00 13.26
C SER A 52 -3.38 0.26 12.67
N ARG A 53 -2.56 1.17 12.10
CA ARG A 53 -3.08 2.37 11.42
C ARG A 53 -3.85 2.01 10.15
N LEU A 54 -3.34 1.09 9.33
CA LEU A 54 -4.00 0.65 8.11
C LEU A 54 -5.34 -0.04 8.40
N VAL A 55 -5.39 -0.92 9.41
CA VAL A 55 -6.64 -1.58 9.82
C VAL A 55 -7.69 -0.56 10.25
N PHE A 56 -7.29 0.42 11.06
CA PHE A 56 -8.19 1.48 11.50
C PHE A 56 -8.70 2.34 10.33
N LEU A 57 -7.79 2.78 9.45
CA LEU A 57 -8.15 3.59 8.28
C LEU A 57 -9.04 2.83 7.30
N ALA A 58 -8.84 1.52 7.16
CA ALA A 58 -9.70 0.67 6.34
C ALA A 58 -11.15 0.69 6.82
N GLN A 59 -11.36 0.59 8.13
CA GLN A 59 -12.68 0.68 8.74
C GLN A 59 -13.26 2.09 8.62
N GLN A 60 -12.48 3.11 8.97
CA GLN A 60 -12.92 4.51 8.98
C GLN A 60 -13.34 5.00 7.59
N HIS A 61 -12.54 4.71 6.57
CA HIS A 61 -12.77 5.18 5.20
C HIS A 61 -13.48 4.16 4.31
N ARG A 62 -13.91 3.02 4.87
CA ARG A 62 -14.56 1.91 4.14
C ARG A 62 -13.72 1.47 2.93
N ILE A 63 -12.42 1.34 3.14
CA ILE A 63 -11.50 0.87 2.11
C ILE A 63 -11.89 -0.56 1.71
N PRO A 64 -11.99 -0.88 0.41
CA PRO A 64 -12.25 -2.25 -0.03
C PRO A 64 -11.18 -3.22 0.48
N ASN A 65 -11.60 -4.42 0.90
CA ASN A 65 -10.70 -5.46 1.44
C ASN A 65 -9.49 -5.75 0.53
N ARG A 66 -9.68 -5.70 -0.80
CA ARG A 66 -8.59 -5.88 -1.77
C ARG A 66 -7.53 -4.79 -1.64
N LEU A 67 -7.95 -3.53 -1.54
CA LEU A 67 -7.03 -2.41 -1.40
C LEU A 67 -6.34 -2.42 -0.03
N GLU A 68 -7.07 -2.75 1.04
CA GLU A 68 -6.46 -2.98 2.36
C GLU A 68 -5.37 -4.06 2.27
N TRP A 69 -5.67 -5.20 1.66
CA TRP A 69 -4.70 -6.28 1.47
C TRP A 69 -3.46 -5.81 0.68
N GLN A 70 -3.64 -5.03 -0.40
CA GLN A 70 -2.53 -4.50 -1.19
C GLN A 70 -1.63 -3.56 -0.37
N LEU A 71 -2.22 -2.70 0.47
CA LEU A 71 -1.46 -1.81 1.37
C LEU A 71 -0.71 -2.59 2.46
N GLN A 72 -1.32 -3.64 3.01
CA GLN A 72 -0.64 -4.54 3.94
C GLN A 72 0.48 -5.32 3.25
N HIS A 73 0.28 -5.70 1.99
CA HIS A 73 1.28 -6.39 1.20
C HIS A 73 2.51 -5.50 0.96
N LEU A 74 2.34 -4.21 0.63
CA LEU A 74 3.44 -3.24 0.57
C LEU A 74 4.31 -3.26 1.86
N ARG A 75 3.64 -3.24 3.03
CA ARG A 75 4.31 -3.27 4.33
C ARG A 75 5.10 -4.56 4.56
N VAL A 76 4.52 -5.71 4.22
CA VAL A 76 5.18 -7.01 4.42
C VAL A 76 6.32 -7.19 3.42
N ARG A 77 6.10 -6.83 2.15
CA ARG A 77 7.05 -7.06 1.08
C ARG A 77 8.34 -6.29 1.25
N THR A 78 8.25 -5.04 1.70
CA THR A 78 9.43 -4.25 2.08
C THR A 78 10.25 -4.89 3.20
N LYS A 79 9.61 -5.52 4.18
CA LYS A 79 10.34 -6.26 5.23
C LYS A 79 11.06 -7.47 4.63
N GLU A 80 10.37 -8.25 3.80
CA GLU A 80 10.93 -9.46 3.18
C GLU A 80 12.12 -9.16 2.27
N ILE A 81 12.03 -8.15 1.41
CA ILE A 81 13.12 -7.72 0.53
C ILE A 81 14.36 -7.36 1.35
N ARG A 82 14.19 -6.65 2.47
CA ARG A 82 15.30 -6.29 3.35
C ARG A 82 15.92 -7.49 4.07
N GLU A 83 15.09 -8.43 4.53
CA GLU A 83 15.58 -9.60 5.30
C GLU A 83 16.23 -10.67 4.41
N LYS A 84 15.71 -10.83 3.19
CA LYS A 84 16.11 -11.91 2.28
C LYS A 84 17.01 -11.43 1.14
N ASN A 85 17.26 -10.13 1.03
CA ASN A 85 17.97 -9.50 -0.09
C ASN A 85 17.39 -9.91 -1.45
N GLU A 86 16.06 -9.97 -1.54
CA GLU A 86 15.35 -10.26 -2.78
C GLU A 86 15.28 -9.02 -3.67
N GLU A 87 15.26 -9.23 -4.99
CA GLU A 87 15.04 -8.15 -5.96
C GLU A 87 13.57 -8.06 -6.34
N LEU A 88 13.03 -6.83 -6.31
CA LEU A 88 11.69 -6.53 -6.77
C LEU A 88 11.66 -6.48 -8.30
N VAL A 89 10.65 -7.09 -8.91
CA VAL A 89 10.39 -6.97 -10.34
C VAL A 89 9.48 -5.78 -10.66
N GLU A 90 9.62 -5.19 -11.84
CA GLU A 90 8.87 -3.98 -12.25
C GLU A 90 7.35 -4.16 -12.10
N ALA A 91 6.81 -5.32 -12.51
CA ALA A 91 5.37 -5.58 -12.41
C ALA A 91 4.86 -5.54 -10.97
N GLU A 92 5.67 -6.02 -10.02
CA GLU A 92 5.34 -6.02 -8.60
C GLU A 92 5.45 -4.59 -8.01
N TYR A 93 6.49 -3.84 -8.39
CA TYR A 93 6.61 -2.42 -8.07
C TYR A 93 5.37 -1.63 -8.51
N ARG A 94 4.92 -1.83 -9.75
CA ARG A 94 3.73 -1.14 -10.30
C ARG A 94 2.45 -1.47 -9.56
N GLN A 95 2.30 -2.70 -9.05
CA GLN A 95 1.15 -3.07 -8.23
C GLN A 95 1.15 -2.31 -6.90
N HIS A 96 2.31 -2.17 -6.27
CA HIS A 96 2.47 -1.42 -5.03
C HIS A 96 2.25 0.09 -5.21
N GLU A 97 2.82 0.67 -6.26
CA GLU A 97 2.59 2.05 -6.66
C GLU A 97 1.10 2.33 -6.87
N ARG A 98 0.44 1.49 -7.69
CA ARG A 98 -0.99 1.62 -8.00
C ARG A 98 -1.85 1.52 -6.75
N ALA A 99 -1.53 0.63 -5.82
CA ALA A 99 -2.27 0.50 -4.57
C ALA A 99 -2.20 1.79 -3.74
N LEU A 100 -1.04 2.43 -3.65
CA LEU A 100 -0.90 3.69 -2.92
C LEU A 100 -1.64 4.85 -3.60
N ILE A 101 -1.61 4.91 -4.94
CA ILE A 101 -2.38 5.89 -5.73
C ILE A 101 -3.88 5.70 -5.52
N ASN A 102 -4.39 4.47 -5.66
CA ASN A 102 -5.82 4.16 -5.46
C ASN A 102 -6.27 4.52 -4.04
N PHE A 103 -5.39 4.36 -3.05
CA PHE A 103 -5.68 4.77 -1.68
C PHE A 103 -5.83 6.28 -1.55
N LEU A 104 -4.94 7.07 -2.15
CA LEU A 104 -5.04 8.53 -2.17
C LEU A 104 -6.27 9.03 -2.96
N GLU A 105 -6.60 8.41 -4.09
CA GLU A 105 -7.81 8.71 -4.86
C GLU A 105 -9.07 8.47 -4.03
N LEU A 106 -9.14 7.32 -3.33
CA LEU A 106 -10.24 7.02 -2.42
C LEU A 106 -10.36 8.06 -1.30
N LEU A 107 -9.25 8.45 -0.67
CA LEU A 107 -9.25 9.44 0.42
C LEU A 107 -9.59 10.86 -0.04
N SER A 108 -9.24 11.22 -1.29
CA SER A 108 -9.57 12.51 -1.88
C SER A 108 -11.02 12.60 -2.38
N GLY A 109 -11.77 11.49 -2.34
CA GLY A 109 -13.15 11.42 -2.84
C GLY A 109 -13.26 11.24 -4.36
N ASN A 110 -12.12 11.05 -5.04
CA ASN A 110 -12.09 10.67 -6.44
C ASN A 110 -12.43 9.17 -6.53
N LYS A 111 -13.69 8.85 -6.82
CA LYS A 111 -14.12 7.46 -7.05
C LYS A 111 -13.42 6.91 -8.31
N THR A 112 -12.36 6.12 -8.14
CA THR A 112 -11.90 5.23 -9.21
C THR A 112 -12.84 4.03 -9.30
N ASN A 113 -13.70 4.02 -10.33
CA ASN A 113 -14.39 2.82 -10.78
C ASN A 113 -13.35 1.85 -11.37
N SER A 114 -12.64 1.12 -10.51
CA SER A 114 -11.71 0.07 -10.92
C SER A 114 -12.15 -1.25 -10.29
N ASP A 115 -13.40 -1.62 -10.56
CA ASP A 115 -13.91 -2.97 -10.34
C ASP A 115 -14.19 -3.61 -11.70
N GLU A 116 -13.14 -3.76 -12.51
CA GLU A 116 -13.15 -4.67 -13.65
C GLU A 116 -11.80 -5.41 -13.74
N GLY A 117 -11.88 -6.74 -13.65
CA GLY A 117 -10.94 -7.65 -14.31
C GLY A 117 -9.60 -7.89 -13.62
N LEU A 118 -9.56 -8.89 -12.73
CA LEU A 118 -8.61 -10.02 -12.76
C LEU A 118 -8.78 -10.79 -11.44
N THR A 119 -9.71 -11.74 -11.46
CA THR A 119 -9.86 -12.77 -10.42
C THR A 119 -8.65 -13.70 -10.49
N LEU A 120 -7.71 -13.52 -9.57
CA LEU A 120 -6.86 -14.62 -9.12
C LEU A 120 -7.27 -14.91 -7.67
N SER A 121 -8.21 -15.86 -7.55
CA SER A 121 -8.47 -16.52 -6.28
C SER A 121 -7.18 -17.22 -5.81
N PRO A 122 -6.81 -17.14 -4.53
CA PRO A 122 -5.74 -17.98 -4.01
C PRO A 122 -6.19 -19.45 -4.12
N GLN A 123 -5.45 -20.25 -4.89
CA GLN A 123 -5.61 -21.70 -4.94
C GLN A 123 -5.22 -22.28 -3.56
N PRO A 124 -6.06 -23.11 -2.91
CA PRO A 124 -5.69 -23.75 -1.67
C PRO A 124 -4.62 -24.82 -1.90
N ILE A 125 -3.62 -24.82 -1.02
CA ILE A 125 -2.55 -25.82 -0.93
C ILE A 125 -3.20 -27.20 -0.78
N GLY A 126 -3.00 -28.06 -1.78
CA GLY A 126 -3.44 -29.44 -1.77
C GLY A 126 -2.88 -30.19 -0.56
N LYS A 127 -3.76 -30.67 0.30
CA LYS A 127 -3.45 -31.76 1.23
C LYS A 127 -3.62 -33.07 0.45
N GLU A 128 -2.54 -33.60 -0.10
CA GLU A 128 -2.51 -35.01 -0.47
C GLU A 128 -2.42 -35.84 0.81
N ARG A 129 -3.53 -36.52 1.13
CA ARG A 129 -3.55 -37.72 1.97
C ARG A 129 -4.32 -38.79 1.20
N THR A 130 -3.57 -39.72 0.61
CA THR A 130 -3.97 -41.14 0.56
C THR A 130 -2.72 -41.98 0.48
#